data_AF-A0A258FBB5-F1
#
_entry.id   AF-A0A258FBB5-F1
#
_cell.length_a   1.000
_cell.length_b   1.000
_cell.length_c   1.000
_cell.angle_alpha   90.00
_cell.angle_beta   90.00
_cell.angle_gamma   90.00
#
_symmetry.space_group_name_H-M   'P 1'
#
loop_
_entity.id
_entity.type
_entity.pdbx_description
1 polymer ?
#
loop_
_entity_poly.entity_id
_entity_poly.type
_entity_poly.pdbx_seq_one_letter_code
_entity_poly.pdbx_strand_id
1 'polypeptide(L)' 'FVATIYGVGLANLVFLPIANKIKFTIARRVTEREIICDGLIGIAHGDNPRIIEARLKGYV' A
#
# COMPACT_ATOMS: atom_id res chain seq x y z
N PHE A 1 -26.36 -28.59 4.34
CA PHE A 1 -26.68 -27.16 4.56
C PHE A 1 -25.81 -26.49 5.63
N VAL A 2 -25.58 -27.09 6.79
CA VAL A 2 -24.77 -26.49 7.88
C VAL A 2 -23.31 -26.18 7.46
N ALA A 3 -22.62 -27.12 6.81
CA ALA A 3 -21.24 -26.92 6.34
C ALA A 3 -21.09 -25.74 5.35
N THR A 4 -22.09 -25.50 4.50
CA THR A 4 -22.08 -24.43 3.50
C THR A 4 -22.28 -23.05 4.15
N ILE A 5 -23.13 -22.95 5.17
CA ILE A 5 -23.36 -21.71 5.93
C ILE A 5 -22.10 -21.35 6.72
N TYR A 6 -21.48 -22.31 7.41
CA TYR A 6 -20.22 -22.07 8.11
C TYR A 6 -19.09 -21.70 7.14
N GLY A 7 -19.01 -22.36 5.97
CA GLY A 7 -17.98 -22.07 4.97
C GLY A 7 -18.09 -20.67 4.34
N VAL A 8 -19.27 -20.32 3.81
CA VAL A 8 -19.50 -19.01 3.17
C VAL A 8 -19.49 -17.88 4.20
N GLY A 9 -20.05 -18.12 5.39
CA GLY A 9 -20.03 -17.16 6.49
C GLY A 9 -18.61 -16.82 6.95
N LEU A 10 -17.76 -17.83 7.18
CA LEU A 10 -16.39 -17.62 7.64
C LEU A 10 -15.49 -17.02 6.53
N ALA A 11 -15.72 -17.39 5.27
CA ALA A 11 -15.06 -16.78 4.11
C ALA A 11 -15.30 -15.26 4.02
N ASN A 12 -16.57 -14.85 4.09
CA ASN A 12 -16.95 -13.44 3.94
C ASN A 12 -16.70 -12.60 5.19
N LEU A 13 -16.93 -13.15 6.38
CA LEU A 13 -16.82 -12.40 7.65
C LEU A 13 -15.41 -12.37 8.22
N VAL A 14 -14.57 -13.36 7.91
CA VAL A 14 -13.24 -13.48 8.54
C VAL A 14 -12.13 -13.39 7.50
N PHE A 15 -12.14 -14.25 6.49
CA PHE A 15 -11.02 -14.31 5.53
C PHE A 15 -10.94 -13.08 4.61
N LEU A 16 -12.07 -12.58 4.11
CA LEU A 16 -12.13 -11.38 3.28
C LEU A 16 -11.64 -10.09 3.99
N PRO A 17 -12.11 -9.75 5.21
CA PRO A 17 -11.58 -8.57 5.90
C PRO A 17 -10.11 -8.72 6.30
N ILE A 18 -9.66 -9.93 6.66
CA ILE A 18 -8.23 -10.19 6.93
C ILE A 18 -7.40 -9.96 5.68
N ALA A 19 -7.81 -10.50 4.53
CA ALA A 19 -7.10 -10.32 3.26
C ALA A 19 -7.04 -8.83 2.87
N ASN A 20 -8.14 -8.09 3.02
CA ASN A 20 -8.16 -6.65 2.75
C ASN A 20 -7.26 -5.86 3.70
N LYS A 21 -7.23 -6.22 5.00
CA LYS A 21 -6.36 -5.55 5.98
C LYS A 21 -4.88 -5.77 5.70
N ILE A 22 -4.51 -6.98 5.27
CA ILE A 22 -3.14 -7.30 4.86
C ILE A 22 -2.77 -6.49 3.61
N LYS A 23 -3.63 -6.50 2.57
CA LYS A 23 -3.41 -5.72 1.35
C LYS A 23 -3.26 -4.23 1.63
N PHE A 24 -4.12 -3.66 2.49
CA PHE A 24 -4.03 -2.26 2.88
C PHE A 24 -2.69 -1.94 3.58
N THR A 25 -2.27 -2.82 4.48
CA THR A 25 -0.99 -2.67 5.19
C THR A 25 0.20 -2.75 4.23
N ILE A 26 0.16 -3.67 3.27
CA ILE A 26 1.19 -3.83 2.25
C ILE A 26 1.22 -2.60 1.35
N ALA A 27 0.07 -2.13 0.86
CA ALA A 27 -0.03 -0.95 0.01
C ALA A 27 0.62 0.26 0.68
N ARG A 28 0.32 0.50 1.96
CA ARG A 28 0.93 1.61 2.71
C ARG A 28 2.45 1.48 2.82
N ARG A 29 2.96 0.27 3.09
CA ARG A 29 4.41 -0.01 3.15
C ARG A 29 5.09 0.12 1.80
N VAL A 30 4.42 -0.23 0.71
CA VAL A 30 4.93 -0.07 -0.66
C VAL A 30 5.03 1.41 -0.99
N THR A 31 3.99 2.19 -0.74
CA THR A 31 4.00 3.64 -0.96
C THR A 31 5.11 4.32 -0.15
N GLU A 32 5.29 3.98 1.13
CA GLU A 32 6.39 4.51 1.95
C GLU A 32 7.77 4.21 1.33
N ARG A 33 7.95 3.02 0.75
CA ARG A 33 9.20 2.63 0.09
C ARG A 33 9.38 3.30 -1.27
N GLU A 34 8.31 3.47 -2.05
CA GLU A 34 8.33 4.18 -3.34
C GLU A 34 8.74 5.64 -3.13
N ILE A 35 8.19 6.32 -2.13
CA ILE A 35 8.56 7.70 -1.78
C ILE A 35 10.07 7.84 -1.54
N ILE A 36 10.64 6.92 -0.75
CA ILE A 36 12.08 6.93 -0.43
C ILE A 36 12.91 6.63 -1.68
N CYS A 37 12.50 5.64 -2.49
CA CYS A 37 13.20 5.25 -3.71
C CYS A 37 13.21 6.39 -4.72
N ASP A 38 12.06 7.01 -4.99
CA ASP A 38 11.92 8.15 -5.88
C ASP A 38 12.70 9.37 -5.40
N GLY A 39 12.69 9.64 -4.09
CA GLY A 39 13.51 10.70 -3.49
C GLY A 39 15.00 10.45 -3.69
N LEU A 40 15.47 9.23 -3.49
CA LEU A 40 16.87 8.85 -3.68
C LEU A 40 17.29 8.94 -5.15
N ILE A 41 16.45 8.46 -6.07
CA ILE A 41 16.66 8.53 -7.51
C ILE A 41 16.72 9.99 -7.97
N GLY A 42 15.81 10.85 -7.50
CA GLY A 42 15.82 12.28 -7.81
C GLY A 42 17.11 12.98 -7.36
N ILE A 43 17.61 12.65 -6.16
CA ILE A 43 18.89 13.17 -5.66
C ILE A 43 20.05 12.67 -6.52
N ALA A 44 20.07 11.38 -6.88
CA ALA A 44 21.13 10.79 -7.70
C ALA A 44 21.18 11.37 -9.13
N HIS A 45 20.02 11.73 -9.69
CA HIS A 45 19.93 12.41 -10.98
C HIS A 45 20.31 13.91 -10.93
N GLY A 46 20.47 14.48 -9.73
CA GLY A 46 20.75 15.92 -9.57
C GLY A 46 19.54 16.81 -9.87
N ASP A 47 18.32 16.28 -9.75
CA ASP A 47 17.10 17.05 -9.95
C ASP A 47 17.00 18.17 -8.90
N ASN A 48 16.40 19.29 -9.30
CA ASN A 48 16.23 20.43 -8.41
C ASN A 48 15.40 20.00 -7.17
N PRO A 49 15.88 20.23 -5.93
CA PRO A 49 15.21 19.76 -4.71
C PRO A 49 13.74 20.21 -4.61
N ARG A 50 13.39 21.33 -5.25
CA ARG A 50 12.02 21.84 -5.34
C ARG A 50 11.09 20.94 -6.17
N ILE A 51 11.60 20.24 -7.19
CA ILE A 51 10.84 19.27 -8.00
C ILE A 51 10.68 17.96 -7.23
N ILE A 52 11.74 17.53 -6.53
CA ILE A 52 11.72 16.34 -5.67
C ILE A 52 10.67 16.53 -4.56
N GLU A 53 10.65 17.66 -3.86
CA GLU A 53 9.60 18.00 -2.88
C GLU A 53 8.19 18.00 -3.48
N ALA A 54 8.02 18.53 -4.70
CA ALA A 54 6.72 18.55 -5.36
C ALA A 54 6.21 17.13 -5.70
N ARG A 55 7.11 16.23 -6.12
CA ARG A 55 6.78 14.81 -6.35
C ARG A 55 6.48 14.08 -5.04
N LEU A 56 7.29 14.27 -4.00
CA LEU A 56 7.02 13.68 -2.68
C LEU A 56 5.71 14.17 -2.06
N LYS A 57 5.33 15.44 -2.27
CA LYS A 57 4.03 15.98 -1.83
C LYS A 57 2.83 15.38 -2.58
N GLY A 58 3.03 14.83 -3.79
CA GLY A 58 1.97 14.16 -4.54
C GLY A 58 1.61 12.77 -4.02
N TYR A 59 2.45 12.19 -3.15
CA TYR A 59 2.20 10.89 -2.51
C TYR A 59 1.41 11.00 -1.18
N VAL A 60 1.11 12.22 -0.70
CA VAL A 60 0.31 12.51 0.51
C VAL A 60 -1.15 12.74 0.17
#